data_AF-A0A6P0K943-F1
#
_entry.id   AF-A0A6P0K943-F1
#
_cell.length_a   1.000
_cell.length_b   1.000
_cell.length_c   1.000
_cell.angle_alpha   90.00
_cell.angle_beta   90.00
_cell.angle_gamma   90.00
#
_symmetry.space_group_name_H-M   'P 1'
#
loop_
_entity.id
_entity.type
_entity.pdbx_description
1 polymer ?
#
loop_
_entity_poly.entity_id
_entity_poly.type
_entity_poly.pdbx_seq_one_letter_code
_entity_poly.pdbx_strand_id
1 'polypeptide(L)'
;MFILKRQDVEISSIQHPKRKQNIPILTYQGQSFRLISVFSDHQQEEAKAFWRELTDHRGKACVLLEETDRFSIWGKVSLEQLRAEESSNSAVSTYTKACILVLQAVYIDVEDLLGGRQAGLFQKDITNLFEKLKFPQADSPKAVKHWLNVDPLSNSSVPAWEEHHLITLLQELYRLGKEYFGNTNFAQGVRDILQDMPANDQNQFIDWLNQSALGQLWQ
;
A
#
# COMPACT_ATOMS: atom_id res chain seq x y z
N MET A 1 15.15 18.36 16.76
CA MET A 1 15.06 18.83 15.37
C MET A 1 16.33 18.37 14.64
N PHE A 2 16.24 17.39 13.74
CA PHE A 2 17.39 16.80 13.03
C PHE A 2 17.20 16.96 11.52
N ILE A 3 17.68 18.09 11.00
CA ILE A 3 17.78 18.34 9.55
C ILE A 3 19.26 18.18 9.20
N LEU A 4 19.55 17.33 8.24
CA LEU A 4 20.91 17.04 7.77
C LEU A 4 21.14 17.71 6.43
N LYS A 5 22.37 18.14 6.17
CA LYS A 5 22.79 18.58 4.83
C LYS A 5 23.51 17.45 4.12
N ARG A 6 23.57 17.52 2.80
CA ARG A 6 24.29 16.53 1.97
C ARG A 6 25.71 16.22 2.44
N GLN A 7 26.42 17.21 2.98
CA GLN A 7 27.79 17.07 3.49
C GLN A 7 27.91 16.28 4.79
N ASP A 8 26.81 16.14 5.55
CA ASP A 8 26.81 15.50 6.86
C ASP A 8 26.60 13.97 6.76
N VAL A 9 26.30 13.47 5.56
CA VAL A 9 25.83 12.09 5.36
C VAL A 9 26.57 11.38 4.24
N GLU A 10 26.71 10.06 4.40
CA GLU A 10 27.19 9.17 3.34
C GLU A 10 25.98 8.47 2.70
N ILE A 11 25.82 8.59 1.38
CA ILE A 11 24.76 7.86 0.66
C ILE A 11 25.44 6.82 -0.22
N SER A 12 25.17 5.55 0.06
CA SER A 12 25.62 4.43 -0.73
C SER A 12 24.44 3.71 -1.37
N SER A 13 24.71 2.93 -2.42
CA SER A 13 23.70 2.10 -3.05
C SER A 13 24.03 0.65 -2.74
N ILE A 14 23.16 -0.01 -1.98
CA ILE A 14 23.32 -1.44 -1.71
C ILE A 14 22.47 -2.21 -2.72
N GLN A 15 23.06 -3.26 -3.30
CA GLN A 15 22.28 -4.18 -4.10
C GLN A 15 21.32 -4.92 -3.17
N HIS A 16 20.03 -4.87 -3.48
CA HIS A 16 19.05 -5.63 -2.74
C HIS A 16 19.46 -7.12 -2.81
N PRO A 17 19.61 -7.82 -1.68
CA PRO A 17 20.22 -9.15 -1.65
C PRO A 17 19.50 -10.20 -2.52
N LYS A 18 18.20 -10.02 -2.79
CA LYS A 18 17.39 -10.89 -3.68
C LYS A 18 16.72 -10.21 -4.89
N ARG A 19 16.95 -8.91 -5.13
CA ARG A 19 16.37 -8.19 -6.30
C ARG A 19 17.52 -7.56 -7.09
N LYS A 20 17.42 -7.53 -8.41
CA LYS A 20 18.35 -6.74 -9.26
C LYS A 20 18.04 -5.23 -9.18
N GLN A 21 17.80 -4.72 -7.97
CA GLN A 21 17.48 -3.32 -7.71
C GLN A 21 18.43 -2.80 -6.65
N ASN A 22 18.97 -1.61 -6.87
CA ASN A 22 19.82 -0.95 -5.90
C ASN A 22 18.97 -0.05 -5.01
N ILE A 23 19.17 -0.13 -3.71
CA ILE A 23 18.47 0.67 -2.71
C ILE A 23 19.45 1.73 -2.20
N PRO A 24 19.08 3.03 -2.23
CA PRO A 24 19.88 4.06 -1.61
C PRO A 24 19.78 3.95 -0.08
N ILE A 25 20.93 3.97 0.58
CA ILE A 25 21.06 3.95 2.04
C ILE A 25 21.87 5.17 2.45
N LEU A 26 21.29 5.96 3.35
CA LEU A 26 21.94 7.07 4.02
C LEU A 26 22.54 6.56 5.33
N THR A 27 23.81 6.85 5.55
CA THR A 27 24.51 6.55 6.80
C THR A 27 24.88 7.85 7.50
N TYR A 28 24.51 7.95 8.76
CA TYR A 28 24.79 9.10 9.62
C TYR A 28 25.09 8.60 11.04
N GLN A 29 26.24 8.98 11.60
CA GLN A 29 26.68 8.60 12.95
C GLN A 29 26.60 7.09 13.24
N GLY A 30 26.96 6.25 12.26
CA GLY A 30 26.90 4.78 12.40
C GLY A 30 25.49 4.19 12.37
N GLN A 31 24.46 4.99 12.07
CA GLN A 31 23.09 4.54 11.85
C GLN A 31 22.76 4.59 10.35
N SER A 32 21.99 3.61 9.90
CA SER A 32 21.54 3.52 8.51
C SER A 32 20.09 3.95 8.40
N PHE A 33 19.78 4.61 7.29
CA PHE A 33 18.46 5.12 6.96
C PHE A 33 18.14 4.80 5.50
N ARG A 34 16.88 4.47 5.22
CA ARG A 34 16.37 4.20 3.88
C ARG A 34 15.50 5.35 3.42
N LEU A 35 15.56 5.68 2.13
CA LEU A 35 14.73 6.70 1.53
C LEU A 35 13.23 6.35 1.64
N ILE A 36 12.44 7.27 2.20
CA ILE A 36 10.97 7.18 2.31
C ILE A 36 10.31 8.02 1.21
N SER A 37 10.72 9.27 1.06
CA SER A 37 10.11 10.19 0.10
C SER A 37 11.07 11.29 -0.34
N VAL A 38 10.79 11.90 -1.50
CA VAL A 38 11.55 12.99 -2.13
C VAL A 38 10.59 14.11 -2.50
N PHE A 39 11.00 15.35 -2.25
CA PHE A 39 10.27 16.58 -2.51
C PHE A 39 11.18 17.52 -3.29
N SER A 40 10.61 18.31 -4.21
CA SER A 40 11.38 19.35 -4.91
C SER A 40 11.79 20.49 -3.97
N ASP A 41 12.73 21.32 -4.41
CA ASP A 41 13.18 22.54 -3.72
C ASP A 41 12.02 23.49 -3.33
N HIS A 42 10.97 23.57 -4.15
CA HIS A 42 9.78 24.37 -3.86
C HIS A 42 8.85 23.76 -2.79
N GLN A 43 9.05 22.50 -2.39
CA GLN A 43 8.19 21.76 -1.46
C GLN A 43 8.77 21.67 -0.04
N GLN A 44 9.65 22.59 0.34
CA GLN A 44 10.32 22.59 1.65
C GLN A 44 9.36 22.47 2.85
N GLU A 45 8.28 23.26 2.87
CA GLU A 45 7.36 23.27 4.01
C GLU A 45 6.51 21.99 4.07
N GLU A 46 6.20 21.40 2.92
CA GLU A 46 5.52 20.10 2.82
C GLU A 46 6.44 18.97 3.33
N ALA A 47 7.71 18.98 2.93
CA ALA A 47 8.71 18.03 3.43
C ALA A 47 8.88 18.12 4.95
N LYS A 48 8.95 19.34 5.52
CA LYS A 48 9.04 19.53 6.97
C LYS A 48 7.78 19.07 7.70
N ALA A 49 6.60 19.34 7.14
CA ALA A 49 5.34 18.89 7.73
C ALA A 49 5.23 17.37 7.74
N PHE A 50 5.57 16.72 6.63
CA PHE A 50 5.57 15.25 6.52
C PHE A 50 6.60 14.61 7.46
N TRP A 51 7.80 15.18 7.56
CA TRP A 51 8.81 14.72 8.51
C TRP A 51 8.33 14.81 9.96
N ARG A 52 7.73 15.94 10.36
CA ARG A 52 7.16 16.12 11.72
C ARG A 52 6.05 15.13 12.00
N GLU A 53 5.17 14.85 11.05
CA GLU A 53 4.12 13.85 11.23
C GLU A 53 4.72 12.46 11.52
N LEU A 54 5.79 12.08 10.82
CA LEU A 54 6.46 10.80 11.02
C LEU A 54 7.20 10.72 12.36
N THR A 55 7.90 11.77 12.77
CA THR A 55 8.65 11.78 14.05
C THR A 55 7.76 11.96 15.25
N ASP A 56 6.87 12.95 15.21
CA ASP A 56 6.18 13.47 16.39
C ASP A 56 4.88 12.68 16.65
N HIS A 57 4.18 12.25 15.60
CA HIS A 57 2.92 11.53 15.75
C HIS A 57 3.07 10.01 15.65
N ARG A 58 4.03 9.51 14.85
CA ARG A 58 4.21 8.07 14.62
C ARG A 58 5.43 7.46 15.33
N GLY A 59 6.21 8.27 16.05
CA GLY A 59 7.39 7.82 16.79
C GLY A 59 8.48 7.20 15.91
N LYS A 60 8.45 7.44 14.59
CA LYS A 60 9.42 6.86 13.66
C LYS A 60 10.71 7.68 13.70
N ALA A 61 11.84 7.02 13.97
CA ALA A 61 13.14 7.64 13.83
C ALA A 61 13.42 7.90 12.34
N CYS A 62 13.33 9.15 11.91
CA CYS A 62 13.58 9.55 10.54
C CYS A 62 14.29 10.90 10.46
N VAL A 63 15.05 11.11 9.39
CA VAL A 63 15.84 12.31 9.14
C VAL A 63 15.35 13.00 7.87
N LEU A 64 15.32 14.33 7.91
CA LEU A 64 15.11 15.16 6.73
C LEU A 64 16.49 15.57 6.21
N LEU A 65 16.80 15.20 4.97
CA LEU A 65 18.01 15.58 4.26
C LEU A 65 17.69 16.71 3.28
N GLU A 66 18.44 17.80 3.40
CA GLU A 66 18.41 18.94 2.49
C GLU A 66 19.56 18.82 1.48
N GLU A 67 19.20 18.81 0.20
CA GLU A 67 20.09 18.83 -0.95
C GLU A 67 19.80 20.08 -1.79
N THR A 68 20.75 20.50 -2.64
CA THR A 68 20.69 21.78 -3.36
C THR A 68 19.38 22.01 -4.12
N ASP A 69 18.80 20.95 -4.68
CA ASP A 69 17.60 21.02 -5.53
C ASP A 69 16.42 20.18 -5.00
N ARG A 70 16.51 19.61 -3.79
CA ARG A 70 15.48 18.72 -3.24
C ARG A 70 15.57 18.50 -1.74
N PHE A 71 14.47 18.06 -1.16
CA PHE A 71 14.41 17.51 0.18
C PHE A 71 14.10 16.01 0.13
N SER A 72 14.72 15.22 0.99
CA SER A 72 14.43 13.79 1.09
C SER A 72 14.28 13.35 2.53
N ILE A 73 13.35 12.44 2.79
CA ILE A 73 13.10 11.92 4.14
C ILE A 73 13.55 10.48 4.18
N TRP A 74 14.31 10.14 5.22
CA TRP A 74 14.92 8.83 5.38
C TRP A 74 14.55 8.22 6.74
N GLY A 75 14.02 7.00 6.73
CA GLY A 75 13.64 6.26 7.93
C GLY A 75 14.79 5.40 8.43
N LYS A 76 15.03 5.39 9.75
CA LYS A 76 16.05 4.56 10.38
C LYS A 76 15.75 3.09 10.14
N VAL A 77 16.77 2.34 9.72
CA VAL A 77 16.70 0.90 9.49
C VAL A 77 17.87 0.21 10.19
N SER A 78 17.62 -0.97 10.77
CA SER A 78 18.69 -1.91 11.12
C SER A 78 18.98 -2.84 9.95
N LEU A 79 20.23 -3.29 9.79
CA LEU A 79 20.59 -4.35 8.82
C LEU A 79 19.80 -5.65 9.05
N GLU A 80 19.37 -5.92 10.28
CA GLU A 80 18.46 -7.02 10.60
C GLU A 80 17.00 -6.74 10.18
N GLN A 81 16.54 -5.48 10.20
CA GLN A 81 15.21 -5.11 9.70
C GLN A 81 15.15 -5.19 8.17
N LEU A 82 16.24 -4.89 7.47
CA LEU A 82 16.35 -5.14 6.01
C LEU A 82 16.25 -6.64 5.67
N ARG A 83 16.58 -7.54 6.62
CA ARG A 83 16.35 -9.00 6.49
C ARG A 83 14.96 -9.42 6.97
N ALA A 84 14.41 -8.78 7.99
CA ALA A 84 13.04 -9.01 8.46
C ALA A 84 11.97 -8.45 7.50
N GLU A 85 12.33 -7.50 6.63
CA GLU A 85 11.47 -7.02 5.54
C GLU A 85 11.10 -8.11 4.52
N GLU A 86 11.72 -9.29 4.56
CA GLU A 86 11.24 -10.46 3.82
C GLU A 86 9.87 -10.93 4.30
N SER A 87 9.57 -10.85 5.61
CA SER A 87 8.25 -11.21 6.14
C SER A 87 7.23 -10.09 6.00
N SER A 88 7.63 -8.82 6.09
CA SER A 88 6.71 -7.68 5.94
C SER A 88 6.38 -7.36 4.48
N ASN A 89 7.33 -7.45 3.53
CA ASN A 89 7.00 -7.34 2.10
C ASN A 89 6.25 -8.57 1.59
N SER A 90 6.55 -9.76 2.12
CA SER A 90 5.71 -10.95 1.93
C SER A 90 4.29 -10.66 2.42
N ALA A 91 4.14 -10.19 3.67
CA ALA A 91 2.84 -9.88 4.26
C ALA A 91 2.06 -8.85 3.44
N VAL A 92 2.67 -7.72 3.06
CA VAL A 92 2.00 -6.69 2.24
C VAL A 92 1.62 -7.23 0.87
N SER A 93 2.46 -8.08 0.25
CA SER A 93 2.11 -8.74 -1.01
C SER A 93 0.94 -9.71 -0.84
N THR A 94 0.90 -10.47 0.26
CA THR A 94 -0.21 -11.35 0.63
C THR A 94 -1.49 -10.55 0.84
N TYR A 95 -1.42 -9.43 1.57
CA TYR A 95 -2.57 -8.56 1.80
C TYR A 95 -3.06 -7.90 0.51
N THR A 96 -2.15 -7.57 -0.40
CA THR A 96 -2.51 -7.03 -1.72
C THR A 96 -3.30 -8.06 -2.53
N LYS A 97 -2.89 -9.34 -2.52
CA LYS A 97 -3.66 -10.42 -3.16
C LYS A 97 -5.06 -10.53 -2.55
N ALA A 98 -5.16 -10.52 -1.22
CA ALA A 98 -6.44 -10.58 -0.52
C ALA A 98 -7.33 -9.38 -0.86
N CYS A 99 -6.81 -8.16 -0.86
CA CYS A 99 -7.57 -6.97 -1.25
C CYS A 99 -8.05 -7.01 -2.71
N ILE A 100 -7.25 -7.56 -3.62
CA ILE A 100 -7.67 -7.76 -5.02
C ILE A 100 -8.79 -8.79 -5.10
N LEU A 101 -8.70 -9.92 -4.37
CA LEU A 101 -9.76 -10.92 -4.32
C LEU A 101 -11.06 -10.33 -3.78
N VAL A 102 -11.00 -9.52 -2.72
CA VAL A 102 -12.18 -8.83 -2.18
C VAL A 102 -12.77 -7.85 -3.19
N LEU A 103 -11.94 -7.07 -3.89
CA LEU A 103 -12.40 -6.20 -4.98
C LEU A 103 -13.09 -6.99 -6.09
N GLN A 104 -12.53 -8.14 -6.49
CA GLN A 104 -13.09 -9.01 -7.52
C GLN A 104 -14.42 -9.61 -7.09
N ALA A 105 -14.53 -10.11 -5.86
CA ALA A 105 -15.77 -10.66 -5.32
C ALA A 105 -16.89 -9.62 -5.33
N VAL A 106 -16.62 -8.40 -4.86
CA VAL A 106 -17.62 -7.32 -4.89
C VAL A 106 -18.02 -6.95 -6.32
N TYR A 107 -17.06 -6.93 -7.25
CA TYR A 107 -17.35 -6.67 -8.67
C TYR A 107 -18.24 -7.78 -9.28
N ILE A 108 -17.94 -9.05 -8.99
CA ILE A 108 -18.72 -10.21 -9.43
C ILE A 108 -20.12 -10.14 -8.85
N ASP A 109 -20.28 -9.85 -7.56
CA ASP A 109 -21.59 -9.69 -6.93
C ASP A 109 -22.40 -8.56 -7.58
N VAL A 110 -21.74 -7.44 -7.96
CA VAL A 110 -22.41 -6.36 -8.69
C VAL A 110 -22.87 -6.85 -10.06
N GLU A 111 -22.03 -7.60 -10.78
CA GLU A 111 -22.38 -8.15 -12.09
C GLU A 111 -23.52 -9.16 -12.01
N ASP A 112 -23.44 -10.10 -11.08
CA ASP A 112 -24.38 -11.21 -10.93
C ASP A 112 -25.74 -10.75 -10.37
N LEU A 113 -25.73 -9.82 -9.41
CA LEU A 113 -26.96 -9.38 -8.74
C LEU A 113 -27.59 -8.15 -9.40
N LEU A 114 -26.79 -7.25 -9.99
CA LEU A 114 -27.26 -5.96 -10.52
C LEU A 114 -27.10 -5.85 -12.06
N GLY A 115 -26.40 -6.79 -12.67
CA GLY A 115 -26.23 -6.91 -14.13
C GLY A 115 -25.00 -6.19 -14.68
N GLY A 116 -24.53 -6.63 -15.85
CA GLY A 116 -23.28 -6.14 -16.48
C GLY A 116 -23.22 -4.63 -16.76
N ARG A 117 -24.37 -3.94 -16.88
CA ARG A 117 -24.38 -2.47 -16.97
C ARG A 117 -23.92 -1.82 -15.67
N GLN A 118 -24.36 -2.34 -14.52
CA GLN A 118 -23.95 -1.85 -13.21
C GLN A 118 -22.49 -2.22 -12.93
N ALA A 119 -22.05 -3.41 -13.32
CA ALA A 119 -20.64 -3.79 -13.24
C ALA A 119 -19.74 -2.83 -14.04
N GLY A 120 -20.16 -2.43 -15.24
CA GLY A 120 -19.45 -1.43 -16.05
C GLY A 120 -19.35 -0.05 -15.38
N LEU A 121 -20.40 0.39 -14.69
CA LEU A 121 -20.37 1.63 -13.90
C LEU A 121 -19.46 1.49 -12.68
N PHE A 122 -19.55 0.37 -11.97
CA PHE A 122 -18.72 0.09 -10.81
C PHE A 122 -17.23 0.07 -11.16
N GLN A 123 -16.85 -0.58 -12.27
CA GLN A 123 -15.48 -0.55 -12.78
C GLN A 123 -15.00 0.89 -13.06
N LYS A 124 -15.88 1.74 -13.62
CA LYS A 124 -15.56 3.15 -13.88
C LYS A 124 -15.35 3.91 -12.57
N ASP A 125 -16.17 3.68 -11.56
CA ASP A 125 -16.03 4.32 -10.25
C ASP A 125 -14.75 3.90 -9.52
N ILE A 126 -14.38 2.61 -9.59
CA ILE A 126 -13.08 2.11 -9.10
C ILE A 126 -11.92 2.76 -9.86
N THR A 127 -12.05 2.93 -11.18
CA THR A 127 -11.02 3.62 -11.98
C THR A 127 -10.84 5.07 -11.53
N ASN A 128 -11.94 5.82 -11.38
CA ASN A 128 -11.90 7.20 -10.89
C ASN A 128 -11.27 7.28 -9.49
N LEU A 129 -11.58 6.30 -8.62
CA LEU A 129 -11.02 6.21 -7.28
C LEU A 129 -9.50 6.02 -7.33
N PHE A 130 -9.02 5.05 -8.11
CA PHE A 130 -7.59 4.75 -8.24
C PHE A 130 -6.80 5.89 -8.89
N GLU A 131 -7.38 6.56 -9.88
CA GLU A 131 -6.79 7.75 -10.51
C GLU A 131 -6.68 8.94 -9.53
N LYS A 132 -7.71 9.16 -8.72
CA LYS A 132 -7.76 10.24 -7.71
C LYS A 132 -6.77 10.00 -6.59
N LEU A 133 -6.66 8.76 -6.13
CA LEU A 133 -5.80 8.36 -5.00
C LEU A 133 -4.41 7.91 -5.44
N LYS A 134 -4.09 7.97 -6.73
CA LYS A 134 -2.78 7.63 -7.31
C LYS A 134 -2.32 6.22 -6.96
N PHE A 135 -3.23 5.25 -7.12
CA PHE A 135 -2.89 3.84 -6.89
C PHE A 135 -1.83 3.36 -7.88
N PRO A 136 -0.66 2.88 -7.40
CA PRO A 136 0.39 2.38 -8.27
C PRO A 136 -0.12 1.24 -9.16
N GLN A 137 0.16 1.32 -10.47
CA GLN A 137 -0.16 0.27 -11.46
C GLN A 137 -1.65 -0.08 -11.56
N ALA A 138 -2.55 0.81 -11.11
CA ALA A 138 -4.00 0.62 -11.17
C ALA A 138 -4.76 1.90 -11.54
N ASP A 139 -4.08 2.99 -11.88
CA ASP A 139 -4.62 4.32 -12.18
C ASP A 139 -5.09 4.49 -13.64
N SER A 140 -5.57 3.43 -14.29
CA SER A 140 -6.16 3.54 -15.63
C SER A 140 -7.27 2.51 -15.85
N PRO A 141 -8.24 2.76 -16.76
CA PRO A 141 -9.31 1.81 -17.04
C PRO A 141 -8.80 0.43 -17.46
N LYS A 142 -7.69 0.39 -18.20
CA LYS A 142 -7.06 -0.85 -18.64
C LYS A 142 -6.42 -1.61 -17.47
N ALA A 143 -5.77 -0.89 -16.55
CA ALA A 143 -5.14 -1.49 -15.38
C ALA A 143 -6.18 -2.03 -14.39
N VAL A 144 -7.24 -1.28 -14.10
CA VAL A 144 -8.37 -1.77 -13.28
C VAL A 144 -8.99 -3.01 -13.91
N LYS A 145 -9.29 -2.97 -15.22
CA LYS A 145 -9.82 -4.14 -15.92
C LYS A 145 -8.91 -5.35 -15.79
N HIS A 146 -7.59 -5.16 -15.90
CA HIS A 146 -6.64 -6.25 -15.69
C HIS A 146 -6.78 -6.86 -14.29
N TRP A 147 -6.77 -6.02 -13.24
CA TRP A 147 -6.87 -6.50 -11.86
C TRP A 147 -8.22 -7.15 -11.53
N LEU A 148 -9.31 -6.76 -12.20
CA LEU A 148 -10.61 -7.41 -12.02
C LEU A 148 -10.70 -8.81 -12.65
N ASN A 149 -9.79 -9.16 -13.57
CA ASN A 149 -9.89 -10.39 -14.37
C ASN A 149 -8.72 -11.37 -14.20
N VAL A 150 -7.60 -10.92 -13.61
CA VAL A 150 -6.43 -11.78 -13.39
C VAL A 150 -6.58 -12.58 -12.11
N ASP A 151 -6.11 -13.82 -12.08
CA ASP A 151 -5.96 -14.57 -10.84
C ASP A 151 -4.76 -14.02 -10.04
N PRO A 152 -4.99 -13.35 -8.87
CA PRO A 152 -3.92 -12.77 -8.07
C PRO A 152 -3.06 -13.82 -7.35
N LEU A 153 -3.55 -15.06 -7.21
CA LEU A 153 -2.82 -16.14 -6.54
C LEU A 153 -1.79 -16.78 -7.47
N SER A 154 -2.17 -16.98 -8.74
CA SER A 154 -1.26 -17.47 -9.79
C SER A 154 -0.28 -16.42 -10.30
N ASN A 155 -0.55 -15.13 -10.08
CA ASN A 155 0.30 -14.05 -10.57
C ASN A 155 1.51 -13.81 -9.63
N SER A 156 2.71 -13.90 -10.18
CA SER A 156 3.96 -13.67 -9.43
C SER A 156 4.22 -12.20 -9.11
N SER A 157 3.49 -11.27 -9.75
CA SER A 157 3.66 -9.83 -9.61
C SER A 157 2.33 -9.17 -9.26
N VAL A 158 2.16 -8.84 -7.98
CA VAL A 158 1.11 -7.94 -7.49
C VAL A 158 1.54 -6.49 -7.65
N PRO A 159 0.60 -5.52 -7.68
CA PRO A 159 0.98 -4.14 -7.76
C PRO A 159 1.77 -3.72 -6.52
N ALA A 160 2.67 -2.74 -6.69
CA ALA A 160 3.53 -2.24 -5.61
C ALA A 160 2.75 -1.37 -4.60
N TRP A 161 1.65 -1.89 -4.06
CA TRP A 161 0.83 -1.22 -3.07
C TRP A 161 1.47 -1.31 -1.70
N GLU A 162 1.43 -0.20 -0.99
CA GLU A 162 1.75 -0.11 0.43
C GLU A 162 0.48 -0.27 1.28
N GLU A 163 0.67 -0.57 2.56
CA GLU A 163 -0.42 -0.82 3.52
C GLU A 163 -1.51 0.26 3.54
N HIS A 164 -1.14 1.54 3.40
CA HIS A 164 -2.11 2.63 3.36
C HIS A 164 -3.04 2.53 2.14
N HIS A 165 -2.56 2.09 0.98
CA HIS A 165 -3.39 1.83 -0.19
C HIS A 165 -4.40 0.70 0.08
N LEU A 166 -3.98 -0.35 0.79
CA LEU A 166 -4.86 -1.49 1.12
C LEU A 166 -6.01 -1.07 2.03
N ILE A 167 -5.70 -0.30 3.08
CA ILE A 167 -6.68 0.26 3.99
C ILE A 167 -7.65 1.18 3.23
N THR A 168 -7.13 2.09 2.41
CA THR A 168 -7.96 3.01 1.65
C THR A 168 -8.84 2.28 0.63
N LEU A 169 -8.32 1.24 -0.04
CA LEU A 169 -9.11 0.41 -0.95
C LEU A 169 -10.28 -0.25 -0.21
N LEU A 170 -10.03 -0.94 0.89
CA LEU A 170 -11.09 -1.63 1.63
C LEU A 170 -12.15 -0.67 2.21
N GLN A 171 -11.73 0.52 2.63
CA GLN A 171 -12.64 1.56 3.10
C GLN A 171 -13.57 2.07 1.98
N GLU A 172 -12.99 2.42 0.83
CA GLU A 172 -13.74 2.98 -0.30
C GLU A 172 -14.56 1.92 -1.02
N LEU A 173 -14.07 0.68 -1.08
CA LEU A 173 -14.80 -0.45 -1.60
C LEU A 173 -16.04 -0.75 -0.76
N TYR A 174 -15.94 -0.69 0.56
CA TYR A 174 -17.09 -0.85 1.45
C TYR A 174 -18.12 0.28 1.22
N ARG A 175 -17.65 1.53 1.10
CA ARG A 175 -18.52 2.68 0.82
C ARG A 175 -19.25 2.51 -0.52
N LEU A 176 -18.52 2.15 -1.58
CA LEU A 176 -19.06 1.99 -2.93
C LEU A 176 -19.99 0.78 -3.02
N GLY A 177 -19.62 -0.36 -2.44
CA GLY A 177 -20.48 -1.54 -2.37
C GLY A 177 -21.81 -1.22 -1.68
N LYS A 178 -21.78 -0.48 -0.56
CA LYS A 178 -23.01 -0.06 0.13
C LYS A 178 -23.89 0.84 -0.74
N GLU A 179 -23.31 1.68 -1.57
CA GLU A 179 -24.03 2.55 -2.52
C GLU A 179 -24.73 1.72 -3.62
N TYR A 180 -24.06 0.69 -4.14
CA TYR A 180 -24.61 -0.18 -5.19
C TYR A 180 -25.65 -1.18 -4.68
N PHE A 181 -25.39 -1.84 -3.55
CA PHE A 181 -26.28 -2.87 -2.99
C PHE A 181 -27.38 -2.33 -2.07
N GLY A 182 -27.24 -1.09 -1.58
CA GLY A 182 -28.15 -0.48 -0.61
C GLY A 182 -28.10 -1.09 0.80
N ASN A 183 -27.19 -2.04 1.03
CA ASN A 183 -26.97 -2.73 2.30
C ASN A 183 -25.48 -3.10 2.45
N THR A 184 -25.13 -3.84 3.51
CA THR A 184 -23.73 -4.19 3.82
C THR A 184 -23.49 -5.71 3.81
N ASN A 185 -24.41 -6.50 3.26
CA ASN A 185 -24.33 -7.96 3.27
C ASN A 185 -23.18 -8.47 2.38
N PHE A 186 -22.82 -7.73 1.33
CA PHE A 186 -21.68 -8.05 0.45
C PHE A 186 -20.33 -8.09 1.20
N ALA A 187 -20.24 -7.44 2.35
CA ALA A 187 -19.02 -7.40 3.15
C ALA A 187 -18.94 -8.57 4.16
N GLN A 188 -19.99 -9.41 4.22
CA GLN A 188 -20.01 -10.59 5.08
C GLN A 188 -19.23 -11.74 4.44
N GLY A 189 -18.53 -12.52 5.25
CA GLY A 189 -17.88 -13.75 4.75
C GLY A 189 -16.61 -13.47 3.96
N VAL A 190 -15.81 -12.48 4.37
CA VAL A 190 -14.49 -12.24 3.76
C VAL A 190 -13.60 -13.48 3.81
N ARG A 191 -13.74 -14.33 4.83
CA ARG A 191 -13.03 -15.62 4.88
C ARG A 191 -13.41 -16.54 3.72
N ASP A 192 -14.67 -16.54 3.29
CA ASP A 192 -15.14 -17.36 2.17
C ASP A 192 -14.59 -16.83 0.85
N ILE A 193 -14.50 -15.51 0.68
CA ILE A 193 -13.82 -14.87 -0.46
C ILE A 193 -12.35 -15.30 -0.56
N LEU A 194 -11.69 -15.49 0.59
CA LEU A 194 -10.26 -15.81 0.66
C LEU A 194 -9.98 -17.32 0.71
N GLN A 195 -10.99 -18.19 0.54
CA GLN A 195 -10.87 -19.64 0.75
C GLN A 195 -9.74 -20.31 -0.07
N ASP A 196 -9.44 -19.75 -1.25
CA ASP A 196 -8.42 -20.29 -2.17
C ASP A 196 -6.99 -19.88 -1.78
N MET A 197 -6.83 -18.94 -0.84
CA MET A 197 -5.51 -18.59 -0.29
C MET A 197 -5.02 -19.68 0.67
N PRO A 198 -3.69 -19.84 0.87
CA PRO A 198 -3.17 -20.69 1.93
C PRO A 198 -3.72 -20.27 3.31
N ALA A 199 -4.11 -21.23 4.16
CA ALA A 199 -4.75 -20.94 5.44
C ALA A 199 -3.92 -20.00 6.36
N ASN A 200 -2.59 -20.08 6.29
CA ASN A 200 -1.70 -19.17 7.02
C ASN A 200 -1.83 -17.73 6.53
N ASP A 201 -1.91 -17.54 5.21
CA ASP A 201 -2.02 -16.23 4.57
C ASP A 201 -3.41 -15.61 4.82
N GLN A 202 -4.46 -16.44 4.81
CA GLN A 202 -5.82 -16.03 5.22
C GLN A 202 -5.83 -15.50 6.66
N ASN A 203 -5.31 -16.29 7.61
CA ASN A 203 -5.28 -15.89 9.01
C ASN A 203 -4.46 -14.62 9.21
N GLN A 204 -3.32 -14.50 8.54
CA GLN A 204 -2.48 -13.31 8.60
C GLN A 204 -3.22 -12.05 8.10
N PHE A 205 -3.95 -12.14 6.99
CA PHE A 205 -4.75 -11.03 6.48
C PHE A 205 -5.89 -10.66 7.43
N ILE A 206 -6.62 -11.66 7.97
CA ILE A 206 -7.74 -11.41 8.90
C ILE A 206 -7.23 -10.78 10.21
N ASP A 207 -6.12 -11.26 10.75
CA ASP A 207 -5.50 -10.69 11.94
C ASP A 207 -5.04 -9.25 11.70
N TRP A 208 -4.49 -8.96 10.53
CA TRP A 208 -4.13 -7.60 10.12
C TRP A 208 -5.37 -6.70 9.97
N LEU A 209 -6.41 -7.18 9.30
CA LEU A 209 -7.64 -6.43 9.08
C LEU A 209 -8.32 -6.04 10.41
N ASN A 210 -8.32 -6.96 11.37
CA ASN A 210 -8.87 -6.79 12.72
C ASN A 210 -8.07 -5.84 13.61
N GLN A 211 -6.85 -5.44 13.23
CA GLN A 211 -6.11 -4.38 13.93
C GLN A 211 -6.68 -2.98 13.65
N SER A 212 -7.59 -2.86 12.68
CA SER A 212 -8.22 -1.60 12.29
C SER A 212 -9.74 -1.66 12.47
N ALA A 213 -10.39 -0.49 12.43
CA ALA A 213 -11.86 -0.41 12.42
C ALA A 213 -12.50 -1.11 11.19
N LEU A 214 -11.72 -1.37 10.12
CA LEU A 214 -12.21 -2.08 8.94
C LEU A 214 -12.55 -3.54 9.23
N GLY A 215 -11.91 -4.16 10.23
CA GLY A 215 -12.23 -5.53 10.63
C GLY A 215 -13.65 -5.71 11.15
N GLN A 216 -14.31 -4.65 11.62
CA GLN A 216 -15.73 -4.70 11.98
C GLN A 216 -16.66 -4.55 10.77
N LEU A 217 -16.17 -3.94 9.69
CA LEU A 217 -16.95 -3.72 8.46
C LEU A 217 -16.95 -4.97 7.57
N TRP A 218 -15.90 -5.78 7.64
CA TRP A 218 -15.58 -6.87 6.73
C TRP A 218 -15.56 -8.24 7.46
N GLN A 219 -16.61 -8.56 8.22
CA GLN A 219 -16.73 -9.79 9.03
C GLN A 219 -17.50 -10.90 8.31
#